data_AF-A0A8T4JBL1-F1
#
_entry.id   AF-A0A8T4JBL1-F1
#
_cell.length_a   1.000
_cell.length_b   1.000
_cell.length_c   1.000
_cell.angle_alpha   90.00
_cell.angle_beta   90.00
_cell.angle_gamma   90.00
#
_symmetry.space_group_name_H-M   'P 1'
#
loop_
_entity.id
_entity.type
_entity.pdbx_description
1 polymer ?
#
loop_
_entity_poly.entity_id
_entity_poly.type
_entity_poly.pdbx_seq_one_letter_code
_entity_poly.pdbx_strand_id
1 'polypeptide(L)'
;WWQAPDDVLLYQFMAKDNIPFHTILFPGTLIGSRGPWTKLHHINSTEYLNYEDKKFSKSNGTGVFGDDVQETGIPADVWRYYLLINRPETADTKFMWEDFQDKLNNELVANIGNLVNRTTTFIARQCAGKVLDRPLSEHNKTFRDKIEKEAQLVTELLEEVRIKEALKRIMHISK
;
A
#
# COMPACT_ATOMS: atom_id res chain seq x y z
N TRP A 1 2.10 -25.61 7.13
CA TRP A 1 1.34 -24.52 6.49
C TRP A 1 0.05 -25.00 5.84
N TRP A 2 0.06 -25.83 4.79
CA TRP A 2 -1.17 -26.19 4.05
C TRP A 2 -2.06 -27.25 4.70
N GLN A 3 -1.56 -27.99 5.70
CA GLN A 3 -2.31 -28.97 6.49
C GLN A 3 -2.28 -28.63 7.99
N ALA A 4 -2.45 -27.35 8.31
CA ALA A 4 -2.44 -26.84 9.68
C ALA A 4 -3.53 -25.77 9.84
N PRO A 5 -4.81 -26.15 9.67
CA PRO A 5 -5.92 -25.19 9.58
C PRO A 5 -6.14 -24.38 10.86
N ASP A 6 -5.72 -24.89 12.02
CA ASP A 6 -5.90 -24.21 13.31
C ASP A 6 -4.76 -23.20 13.62
N ASP A 7 -3.60 -23.35 12.98
CA ASP A 7 -2.42 -22.51 13.22
C ASP A 7 -2.17 -21.48 12.12
N VAL A 8 -2.93 -21.53 11.02
CA VAL A 8 -2.62 -20.79 9.79
C VAL A 8 -3.82 -20.00 9.29
N LEU A 9 -3.67 -18.68 9.23
CA LEU A 9 -4.59 -17.77 8.56
C LEU A 9 -4.16 -17.56 7.10
N LEU A 10 -4.90 -18.15 6.16
CA LEU A 10 -4.61 -18.02 4.74
C LEU A 10 -5.25 -16.77 4.13
N TYR A 11 -4.41 -15.81 3.74
CA TYR A 11 -4.80 -14.63 2.96
C TYR A 11 -4.48 -14.87 1.47
N GLN A 12 -5.45 -14.62 0.59
CA GLN A 12 -5.25 -14.72 -0.86
C GLN A 12 -5.55 -13.39 -1.55
N PHE A 13 -4.57 -12.89 -2.32
CA PHE A 13 -4.67 -11.64 -3.09
C PHE A 13 -4.80 -11.95 -4.58
N MET A 14 -5.79 -11.38 -5.25
CA MET A 14 -6.02 -11.64 -6.67
C MET A 14 -6.87 -10.55 -7.34
N ALA A 15 -6.98 -10.58 -8.66
CA ALA A 15 -8.01 -9.81 -9.38
C ALA A 15 -9.38 -10.51 -9.24
N LYS A 16 -10.47 -9.73 -9.39
CA LYS A 16 -11.85 -10.23 -9.23
C LYS A 16 -12.21 -11.46 -10.06
N ASP A 17 -11.61 -11.63 -11.22
CA ASP A 17 -11.87 -12.76 -12.12
C ASP A 17 -11.50 -14.13 -11.51
N ASN A 18 -10.57 -14.12 -10.54
CA ASN A 18 -10.11 -15.34 -9.89
C ASN A 18 -10.98 -15.74 -8.70
N ILE A 19 -11.90 -14.89 -8.23
CA ILE A 19 -12.72 -15.15 -7.03
C ILE A 19 -13.41 -16.52 -7.09
N PRO A 20 -14.15 -16.90 -8.17
CA PRO A 20 -14.89 -18.16 -8.18
C PRO A 20 -13.99 -19.39 -8.06
N PHE A 21 -12.77 -19.32 -8.58
CA PHE A 21 -11.81 -20.42 -8.49
C PHE A 21 -11.34 -20.64 -7.05
N HIS A 22 -11.19 -19.56 -6.29
CA HIS A 22 -10.62 -19.57 -4.96
C HIS A 22 -11.64 -19.64 -3.83
N THR A 23 -12.91 -19.33 -4.10
CA THR A 23 -14.00 -19.40 -3.11
C THR A 23 -14.95 -20.60 -3.31
N ILE A 24 -14.97 -21.19 -4.52
CA ILE A 24 -15.89 -22.30 -4.85
C ILE A 24 -15.11 -23.52 -5.32
N LEU A 25 -14.41 -23.43 -6.45
CA LEU A 25 -13.82 -24.60 -7.12
C LEU A 25 -12.73 -25.25 -6.27
N PHE A 26 -11.71 -24.50 -5.88
CA PHE A 26 -10.59 -25.01 -5.08
C PHE A 26 -11.04 -25.44 -3.67
N PRO A 27 -11.83 -24.65 -2.92
CA PRO A 27 -12.40 -25.14 -1.65
C PRO A 27 -13.22 -26.44 -1.81
N GLY A 28 -13.96 -26.59 -2.91
CA GLY A 28 -14.70 -27.80 -3.23
C GLY A 28 -13.80 -29.03 -3.37
N THR A 29 -12.65 -28.91 -4.06
CA THR A 29 -11.70 -30.02 -4.18
C THR A 29 -11.02 -30.36 -2.85
N LEU A 30 -10.67 -29.34 -2.04
CA LEU A 30 -10.09 -29.54 -0.71
C LEU A 30 -11.07 -30.29 0.21
N ILE A 31 -12.33 -29.87 0.26
CA ILE A 31 -13.37 -30.54 1.05
C ILE A 31 -13.59 -31.97 0.54
N GLY A 32 -13.69 -32.15 -0.78
CA GLY A 32 -13.89 -33.47 -1.40
C GLY A 32 -12.76 -34.47 -1.09
N SER A 33 -11.53 -33.99 -0.96
CA SER A 33 -10.37 -34.83 -0.62
C SER A 33 -10.35 -35.32 0.83
N ARG A 34 -11.16 -34.72 1.72
CA ARG A 34 -11.22 -35.01 3.17
C ARG A 34 -9.89 -34.87 3.92
N GLY A 35 -8.89 -34.20 3.33
CA GLY A 35 -7.63 -33.90 4.01
C GLY A 35 -7.78 -32.75 5.02
N PRO A 36 -6.88 -32.64 6.00
CA PRO A 36 -6.88 -31.58 7.01
C PRO A 36 -6.30 -30.27 6.44
N TRP A 37 -6.86 -29.78 5.33
CA TRP A 37 -6.32 -28.63 4.60
C TRP A 37 -6.65 -27.31 5.28
N THR A 38 -5.67 -26.41 5.30
CA THR A 38 -5.87 -24.99 5.64
C THR A 38 -6.78 -24.35 4.59
N LYS A 39 -7.88 -23.77 5.05
CA LYS A 39 -8.89 -23.13 4.20
C LYS A 39 -8.64 -21.63 4.11
N LEU A 40 -9.23 -21.01 3.09
CA LEU A 40 -9.23 -19.57 2.92
C LEU A 40 -9.77 -18.88 4.18
N HIS A 41 -8.97 -17.99 4.77
CA HIS A 41 -9.39 -17.13 5.88
C HIS A 41 -9.90 -15.79 5.37
N HIS A 42 -9.12 -15.15 4.49
CA HIS A 42 -9.46 -13.85 3.91
C HIS A 42 -9.07 -13.81 2.43
N ILE A 43 -9.98 -13.32 1.60
CA ILE A 43 -9.71 -13.04 0.19
C ILE A 43 -9.73 -11.54 -0.03
N ASN A 44 -8.66 -11.00 -0.58
CA ASN A 44 -8.56 -9.60 -0.93
C ASN A 44 -8.46 -9.47 -2.45
N SER A 45 -9.61 -9.19 -3.07
CA SER A 45 -9.70 -9.00 -4.51
C SER A 45 -9.65 -7.53 -4.88
N THR A 46 -9.06 -7.22 -6.03
CA THR A 46 -9.12 -5.87 -6.62
C THR A 46 -9.93 -5.84 -7.90
N GLU A 47 -10.54 -4.68 -8.15
CA GLU A 47 -11.07 -4.26 -9.44
C GLU A 47 -9.92 -3.98 -10.42
N TYR A 48 -10.22 -3.54 -11.65
CA TYR A 48 -9.18 -3.36 -12.66
C TYR A 48 -8.45 -2.02 -12.51
N LEU A 49 -7.16 -2.05 -12.84
CA LEU A 49 -6.39 -0.86 -13.19
C LEU A 49 -6.38 -0.73 -14.72
N ASN A 50 -6.96 0.35 -15.23
CA ASN A 50 -6.90 0.74 -16.63
C ASN A 50 -5.71 1.69 -16.87
N TYR A 51 -5.33 1.89 -18.13
CA TYR A 51 -4.23 2.78 -18.52
C TYR A 51 -4.77 3.94 -19.35
N GLU A 52 -4.73 5.14 -18.80
CA GLU A 52 -5.40 6.32 -19.35
C GLU A 52 -6.89 5.99 -19.64
N ASP A 53 -7.36 6.25 -20.85
CA ASP A 53 -8.71 5.89 -21.31
C ASP A 53 -8.81 4.52 -21.97
N LYS A 54 -7.78 3.68 -21.83
CA LYS A 54 -7.67 2.38 -22.52
C LYS A 54 -7.39 1.24 -21.53
N LYS A 55 -7.51 0.01 -22.03
CA LYS A 55 -7.00 -1.18 -21.35
C LYS A 55 -5.53 -1.41 -21.74
N PHE A 56 -4.75 -1.99 -20.83
CA PHE A 56 -3.40 -2.47 -21.15
C PHE A 56 -3.44 -3.45 -22.34
N SER A 57 -2.55 -3.27 -23.31
CA SER A 57 -2.46 -4.13 -24.50
C SER A 57 -1.03 -4.20 -25.00
N LYS A 58 -0.42 -5.39 -24.85
CA LYS A 58 0.95 -5.63 -25.33
C LYS A 58 1.04 -5.61 -26.86
N SER A 59 0.03 -6.15 -27.55
CA SER A 59 -0.02 -6.16 -29.01
C SER A 59 -0.13 -4.75 -29.61
N ASN A 60 -0.83 -3.85 -28.92
CA ASN A 60 -1.05 -2.48 -29.38
C ASN A 60 -0.08 -1.48 -28.72
N GLY A 61 0.94 -1.95 -28.00
CA GLY A 61 1.92 -1.11 -27.31
C GLY A 61 1.29 -0.09 -26.35
N THR A 62 0.16 -0.43 -25.72
CA THR A 62 -0.62 0.48 -24.87
C THR A 62 -0.44 0.09 -23.40
N GLY A 63 0.24 0.94 -22.64
CA GLY A 63 0.51 0.74 -21.22
C GLY A 63 2.00 0.69 -20.91
N VAL A 64 2.30 0.69 -19.61
CA VAL A 64 3.64 0.41 -19.08
C VAL A 64 3.62 -1.00 -18.50
N PHE A 65 4.52 -1.86 -18.97
CA PHE A 65 4.69 -3.23 -18.50
C PHE A 65 5.89 -3.33 -17.55
N GLY A 66 5.97 -4.44 -16.81
CA GLY A 66 6.97 -4.59 -15.73
C GLY A 66 8.43 -4.55 -16.22
N ASP A 67 8.66 -4.95 -17.46
CA ASP A 67 9.92 -4.80 -18.19
C ASP A 67 10.22 -3.32 -18.49
N ASP A 68 9.23 -2.55 -18.96
CA ASP A 68 9.38 -1.13 -19.28
C ASP A 68 9.71 -0.27 -18.04
N VAL A 69 9.19 -0.64 -16.85
CA VAL A 69 9.37 0.12 -15.60
C VAL A 69 10.84 0.37 -15.30
N GLN A 70 11.72 -0.62 -15.55
CA GLN A 70 13.15 -0.51 -15.26
C GLN A 70 13.85 0.50 -16.17
N GLU A 71 13.35 0.66 -17.39
CA GLU A 71 13.94 1.53 -18.42
C GLU A 71 13.51 2.99 -18.25
N THR A 72 12.43 3.26 -17.50
CA THR A 72 11.91 4.63 -17.29
C THR A 72 12.83 5.53 -16.47
N GLY A 73 13.78 4.96 -15.70
CA GLY A 73 14.62 5.69 -14.75
C GLY A 73 13.86 6.22 -13.52
N ILE A 74 12.55 5.95 -13.41
CA ILE A 74 11.73 6.36 -12.26
C ILE A 74 11.93 5.34 -11.13
N PRO A 75 12.24 5.78 -9.89
CA PRO A 75 12.44 4.87 -8.77
C PRO A 75 11.22 3.99 -8.49
N ALA A 76 11.45 2.71 -8.17
CA ALA A 76 10.39 1.73 -7.89
C ALA A 76 9.41 2.20 -6.79
N ASP A 77 9.88 2.95 -5.80
CA ASP A 77 9.02 3.46 -4.72
C ASP A 77 7.99 4.48 -5.20
N VAL A 78 8.28 5.24 -6.27
CA VAL A 78 7.30 6.16 -6.87
C VAL A 78 6.17 5.37 -7.52
N TRP A 79 6.51 4.30 -8.24
CA TRP A 79 5.53 3.35 -8.80
C TRP A 79 4.70 2.68 -7.71
N ARG A 80 5.35 2.16 -6.67
CA ARG A 80 4.68 1.51 -5.53
C ARG A 80 3.71 2.48 -4.87
N TYR A 81 4.14 3.71 -4.59
CA TYR A 81 3.29 4.72 -3.99
C TYR A 81 2.05 5.00 -4.84
N TYR A 82 2.25 5.33 -6.13
CA TYR A 82 1.17 5.71 -7.01
C TYR A 82 0.15 4.56 -7.20
N LEU A 83 0.63 3.34 -7.42
CA LEU A 83 -0.24 2.19 -7.62
C LEU A 83 -1.02 1.82 -6.34
N LEU A 84 -0.44 2.03 -5.16
CA LEU A 84 -1.10 1.75 -3.88
C LEU A 84 -2.09 2.85 -3.48
N ILE A 85 -1.76 4.13 -3.69
CA ILE A 85 -2.69 5.23 -3.38
C ILE A 85 -3.89 5.23 -4.32
N ASN A 86 -3.71 4.73 -5.54
CA ASN A 86 -4.77 4.52 -6.53
C ASN A 86 -5.23 3.06 -6.64
N ARG A 87 -4.98 2.22 -5.62
CA ARG A 87 -5.37 0.81 -5.65
C ARG A 87 -6.88 0.64 -5.93
N PRO A 88 -7.29 -0.20 -6.90
CA PRO A 88 -8.70 -0.42 -7.25
C PRO A 88 -9.39 -1.37 -6.25
N GLU A 89 -9.70 -0.88 -5.04
CA GLU A 89 -10.29 -1.70 -3.97
C GLU A 89 -11.81 -1.89 -4.12
N THR A 90 -12.53 -0.86 -4.57
CA THR A 90 -14.00 -0.87 -4.64
C THR A 90 -14.56 -0.65 -6.05
N ALA A 91 -13.76 -0.06 -6.93
CA ALA A 91 -14.11 0.27 -8.30
C ALA A 91 -12.84 0.29 -9.16
N ASP A 92 -13.02 0.15 -10.48
CA ASP A 92 -11.94 0.30 -11.44
C ASP A 92 -11.25 1.67 -11.26
N THR A 93 -9.94 1.69 -11.46
CA THR A 93 -9.12 2.92 -11.43
C THR A 93 -8.36 3.06 -12.74
N LYS A 94 -7.76 4.23 -12.95
CA LYS A 94 -6.95 4.52 -14.13
C LYS A 94 -5.57 4.97 -13.67
N PHE A 95 -4.54 4.45 -14.32
CA PHE A 95 -3.22 5.06 -14.31
C PHE A 95 -3.25 6.26 -15.26
N MET A 96 -2.84 7.44 -14.79
CA MET A 96 -2.70 8.64 -15.62
C MET A 96 -1.34 9.28 -15.37
N TRP A 97 -0.60 9.61 -16.42
CA TRP A 97 0.74 10.21 -16.27
C TRP A 97 0.71 11.57 -15.58
N GLU A 98 -0.32 12.38 -15.85
CA GLU A 98 -0.50 13.68 -15.21
C GLU A 98 -0.68 13.53 -13.69
N ASP A 99 -1.60 12.65 -13.27
CA ASP A 99 -1.81 12.35 -11.84
C ASP A 99 -0.57 11.69 -11.21
N PHE A 100 0.15 10.83 -11.96
CA PHE A 100 1.41 10.24 -11.48
C PHE A 100 2.45 11.30 -11.13
N GLN A 101 2.65 12.27 -12.02
CA GLN A 101 3.56 13.38 -11.80
C GLN A 101 3.10 14.28 -10.66
N ASP A 102 1.80 14.58 -10.58
CA ASP A 102 1.24 15.41 -9.51
C ASP A 102 1.39 14.78 -8.14
N LYS A 103 1.14 13.47 -8.02
CA LYS A 103 1.32 12.72 -6.76
C LYS A 103 2.78 12.68 -6.32
N LEU A 104 3.71 12.47 -7.26
CA LEU A 104 5.14 12.55 -6.97
C LEU A 104 5.52 13.94 -6.44
N ASN A 105 5.15 15.00 -7.16
CA ASN A 105 5.58 16.35 -6.81
C ASN A 105 4.94 16.86 -5.51
N ASN A 106 3.62 16.68 -5.38
CA ASN A 106 2.87 17.34 -4.32
C ASN A 106 2.77 16.48 -3.04
N GLU A 107 2.80 15.15 -3.16
CA GLU A 107 2.65 14.26 -1.99
C GLU A 107 3.98 13.66 -1.55
N LEU A 108 4.81 13.16 -2.48
CA LEU A 108 6.11 12.59 -2.10
C LEU A 108 7.16 13.68 -1.85
N VAL A 109 7.35 14.62 -2.78
CA VAL A 109 8.40 15.64 -2.67
C VAL A 109 8.00 16.77 -1.72
N ALA A 110 6.88 17.45 -1.99
CA ALA A 110 6.51 18.66 -1.25
C ALA A 110 5.98 18.41 0.18
N ASN A 111 5.48 17.20 0.45
CA ASN A 111 4.91 16.83 1.76
C ASN A 111 5.87 15.94 2.56
N ILE A 112 5.82 14.61 2.41
CA ILE A 112 6.60 13.71 3.28
C ILE A 112 8.11 13.88 3.12
N GLY A 113 8.59 14.05 1.89
CA GLY A 113 10.00 14.29 1.58
C GLY A 113 10.50 15.60 2.20
N ASN A 114 9.69 16.66 2.12
CA ASN A 114 10.01 17.94 2.75
C ASN A 114 10.06 17.85 4.28
N LEU A 115 9.12 17.13 4.92
CA LEU A 115 9.14 16.91 6.36
C LEU A 115 10.43 16.19 6.80
N VAL A 116 10.78 15.09 6.13
CA VAL A 116 12.00 14.32 6.43
C VAL A 116 13.24 15.18 6.20
N ASN A 117 13.32 15.88 5.06
CA ASN A 117 14.46 16.72 4.72
C ASN A 117 14.67 17.85 5.74
N ARG A 118 13.60 18.56 6.12
CA ARG A 118 13.68 19.66 7.10
C ARG A 118 14.10 19.14 8.48
N THR A 119 13.51 18.03 8.91
CA THR A 119 13.77 17.45 10.23
C THR A 119 15.23 16.95 10.33
N THR A 120 15.67 16.17 9.36
CA THR A 120 17.04 15.63 9.34
C THR A 120 18.09 16.71 9.15
N THR A 121 17.84 17.70 8.27
CA THR A 121 18.73 18.86 8.10
C THR A 121 18.84 19.68 9.38
N PHE A 122 17.73 19.88 10.10
CA PHE A 122 17.74 20.59 11.39
C PHE A 122 18.59 19.82 12.41
N ILE A 123 18.38 18.52 12.57
CA ILE A 123 19.16 17.69 13.50
C ILE A 123 20.66 17.71 13.15
N ALA A 124 20.99 17.58 11.87
CA ALA A 124 22.38 17.62 11.40
C ALA A 124 23.07 18.95 11.73
N ARG A 125 22.39 20.09 11.46
CA ARG A 125 22.97 21.42 11.59
C ARG A 125 22.93 21.96 13.01
N GLN A 126 21.83 21.76 13.72
CA GLN A 126 21.55 22.40 15.01
C GLN A 126 21.79 21.49 16.21
N CYS A 127 21.79 20.18 15.99
CA CYS A 127 21.95 19.18 17.06
C CYS A 127 23.18 18.30 16.86
N ALA A 128 24.14 18.72 16.02
CA ALA A 128 25.35 17.96 15.68
C ALA A 128 25.06 16.50 15.26
N GLY A 129 23.95 16.29 14.55
CA GLY A 129 23.52 14.97 14.09
C GLY A 129 22.98 14.06 15.19
N LYS A 130 22.74 14.56 16.41
CA LYS A 130 22.23 13.77 17.53
C LYS A 130 20.81 14.18 17.90
N VAL A 131 19.97 13.19 18.18
CA VAL A 131 18.67 13.45 18.81
C VAL A 131 18.93 13.92 20.24
N LEU A 132 18.36 15.08 20.61
CA LEU A 132 18.53 15.65 21.93
C LEU A 132 17.65 14.90 22.93
N ASP A 133 18.27 14.35 23.98
CA ASP A 133 17.55 13.77 25.11
C ASP A 133 17.08 14.89 26.04
N ARG A 134 15.83 15.32 25.85
CA ARG A 134 15.19 16.37 26.63
C ARG A 134 13.77 15.94 27.00
N PRO A 135 13.28 16.31 28.20
CA PRO A 135 11.91 16.05 28.56
C PRO A 135 10.97 16.74 27.58
N LEU A 136 9.94 16.02 27.14
CA LEU A 136 8.91 16.56 26.26
C LEU A 136 8.08 17.62 27.02
N SER A 137 7.83 18.75 26.36
CA SER A 137 6.81 19.69 26.82
C SER A 137 5.42 19.05 26.74
N GLU A 138 4.44 19.57 27.49
CA GLU A 138 3.05 19.09 27.40
C GLU A 138 2.49 19.16 25.97
N HIS A 139 2.86 20.20 25.22
CA HIS A 139 2.51 20.32 23.81
C HIS A 139 3.07 19.15 22.97
N ASN A 140 4.35 18.80 23.17
CA ASN A 140 4.99 17.71 22.44
C ASN A 140 4.47 16.33 22.88
N LYS A 141 4.11 16.14 24.15
CA LYS A 141 3.41 14.92 24.61
C LYS A 141 2.07 14.77 23.90
N THR A 142 1.25 15.83 23.89
CA THR A 142 -0.04 15.84 23.18
C THR A 142 0.13 15.55 21.69
N PHE A 143 1.17 16.10 21.05
CA PHE A 143 1.46 15.80 19.66
C PHE A 143 1.86 14.32 19.46
N ARG A 144 2.75 13.79 20.29
CA ARG A 144 3.15 12.37 20.25
C ARG A 144 1.95 11.44 20.41
N ASP A 145 1.08 11.70 21.39
CA ASP A 145 -0.09 10.86 21.64
C ASP A 145 -1.06 10.85 20.44
N LYS A 146 -1.16 11.97 19.70
CA LYS A 146 -1.90 12.01 18.42
C LYS A 146 -1.25 11.15 17.34
N ILE A 147 0.08 11.19 17.21
CA ILE A 147 0.81 10.36 16.25
C ILE A 147 0.70 8.88 16.59
N GLU A 148 0.81 8.51 17.87
CA GLU A 148 0.62 7.14 18.34
C GLU A 148 -0.79 6.63 18.00
N LYS A 149 -1.81 7.46 18.19
CA LYS A 149 -3.19 7.14 17.80
C LYS A 149 -3.34 6.93 16.29
N GLU A 150 -2.77 7.80 15.46
CA GLU A 150 -2.83 7.60 14.00
C GLU A 150 -2.06 6.34 13.56
N ALA A 151 -0.91 6.04 14.18
CA ALA A 151 -0.15 4.82 13.91
C ALA A 151 -0.96 3.54 14.28
N GLN A 152 -1.70 3.59 15.37
CA GLN A 152 -2.62 2.52 15.74
C GLN A 152 -3.72 2.33 14.69
N LEU A 153 -4.37 3.42 14.24
CA LEU A 153 -5.39 3.37 13.20
C LEU A 153 -4.85 2.84 11.86
N VAL A 154 -3.63 3.19 11.50
CA VAL A 154 -2.94 2.63 10.32
C VAL A 154 -2.75 1.12 10.47
N THR A 155 -2.36 0.66 11.66
CA THR A 155 -2.17 -0.77 11.96
C THR A 155 -3.49 -1.53 11.82
N GLU A 156 -4.56 -1.04 12.43
CA GLU A 156 -5.92 -1.62 12.35
C GLU A 156 -6.39 -1.72 10.89
N LEU A 157 -6.17 -0.68 10.08
CA LEU A 157 -6.51 -0.71 8.65
C LEU A 157 -5.70 -1.75 7.87
N LEU A 158 -4.42 -1.95 8.19
CA LEU A 158 -3.58 -2.94 7.52
C LEU A 158 -3.96 -4.37 7.91
N GLU A 159 -4.36 -4.61 9.16
CA GLU A 159 -4.90 -5.90 9.63
C GLU A 159 -6.19 -6.28 8.89
N GLU A 160 -7.02 -5.29 8.56
CA GLU A 160 -8.21 -5.44 7.70
C GLU A 160 -7.90 -5.41 6.19
N VAL A 161 -6.62 -5.30 5.81
CA VAL A 161 -6.16 -5.24 4.41
C VAL A 161 -6.75 -4.04 3.64
N ARG A 162 -7.01 -2.93 4.33
CA ARG A 162 -7.46 -1.64 3.78
C ARG A 162 -6.26 -0.76 3.42
N ILE A 163 -5.45 -1.25 2.48
CA ILE A 163 -4.12 -0.73 2.15
C ILE A 163 -4.17 0.73 1.69
N LYS A 164 -5.12 1.06 0.80
CA LYS A 164 -5.27 2.42 0.26
C LYS A 164 -5.56 3.45 1.35
N GLU A 165 -6.48 3.12 2.26
CA GLU A 165 -6.85 4.01 3.36
C GLU A 165 -5.74 4.13 4.41
N ALA A 166 -5.03 3.03 4.71
CA ALA A 166 -3.86 3.07 5.57
C ALA A 166 -2.78 4.02 5.02
N LEU A 167 -2.47 3.94 3.71
CA LEU A 167 -1.49 4.80 3.08
C LEU A 167 -1.91 6.29 3.10
N LYS A 168 -3.19 6.60 2.87
CA LYS A 168 -3.70 7.97 3.00
C LYS A 168 -3.49 8.54 4.41
N ARG A 169 -3.70 7.74 5.45
CA ARG A 169 -3.44 8.16 6.85
C ARG A 169 -1.96 8.41 7.10
N ILE A 170 -1.07 7.55 6.60
CA ILE A 170 0.38 7.79 6.69
C ILE A 170 0.75 9.13 6.06
N MET A 171 0.22 9.44 4.88
CA MET A 171 0.48 10.72 4.19
C MET A 171 -0.19 11.92 4.88
N HIS A 172 -1.20 11.68 5.73
CA HIS A 172 -1.82 12.71 6.56
C HIS A 172 -0.95 13.07 7.77
N ILE A 173 -0.21 12.12 8.34
CA ILE A 173 0.73 12.37 9.46
C ILE A 173 1.78 13.43 9.09
N SER A 174 2.18 13.50 7.81
CA SER A 174 3.19 14.45 7.36
C SER A 174 2.67 15.84 7.01
N LYS A 175 1.34 16.06 7.00
CA LYS A 175 0.71 17.36 6.74
C LYS A 175 0.64 18.22 8.01
#